data_AF-A0AAR5PCG7-F1
#
_entry.id   AF-A0AAR5PCG7-F1
#
_cell.length_a   1.000
_cell.length_b   1.000
_cell.length_c   1.000
_cell.angle_alpha   90.00
_cell.angle_beta   90.00
_cell.angle_gamma   90.00
#
_symmetry.space_group_name_H-M   'P 1'
#
loop_
_entity.id
_entity.type
_entity.pdbx_description
1 polymer ?
#
loop_
_entity_poly.entity_id
_entity_poly.type
_entity_poly.pdbx_seq_one_letter_code
_entity_poly.pdbx_strand_id
1 'polypeptide(L)'
;MLPLGMLLSCVFVGNGALEGGGVASAQDLDQYAVTCYICVNVSDNVVCNQFAIDRPCQPGETFCHTLHIMDARGGSVLVNKKCTGDHECQRNRVGCVKIDAQTMCISCCDRNYCNAHVPVNSSTAVFDDQISRMRMNAKNLFRERGKALTTTVRQSRGAWPSGRGLWLPVATLWWAFC
;
A
#
# COMPACT_ATOMS: atom_id res chain seq x y z
N MET A 1 42.77 -19.74 -53.07
CA MET A 1 42.90 -18.31 -52.73
C MET A 1 41.66 -17.63 -53.31
N LEU A 2 40.63 -17.09 -52.64
CA LEU A 2 40.15 -16.87 -51.27
C LEU A 2 38.62 -17.18 -51.30
N PRO A 3 37.95 -17.61 -50.22
CA PRO A 3 36.53 -17.32 -50.08
C PRO A 3 36.35 -16.04 -49.23
N LEU A 4 35.78 -15.01 -49.84
CA LEU A 4 35.29 -13.81 -49.16
C LEU A 4 33.88 -14.08 -48.62
N GLY A 5 33.67 -13.80 -47.34
CA GLY A 5 32.41 -13.20 -46.86
C GLY A 5 31.27 -14.13 -46.49
N MET A 6 31.37 -14.79 -45.33
CA MET A 6 30.18 -15.18 -44.57
C MET A 6 29.82 -14.02 -43.64
N LEU A 7 28.77 -13.29 -43.98
CA LEU A 7 28.17 -12.26 -43.13
C LEU A 7 27.60 -12.93 -41.88
N LEU A 8 28.30 -12.76 -40.75
CA LEU A 8 27.74 -12.98 -39.41
C LEU A 8 26.83 -11.80 -39.08
N SER A 9 25.58 -11.89 -39.53
CA SER A 9 24.50 -11.08 -39.00
C SER A 9 24.26 -11.51 -37.55
N CYS A 10 24.62 -10.67 -36.59
CA CYS A 10 24.15 -10.82 -35.21
C CYS A 10 22.63 -10.74 -35.22
N VAL A 11 21.97 -11.90 -35.14
CA VAL A 11 20.56 -11.96 -34.73
C VAL A 11 20.54 -11.58 -33.26
N PHE A 12 20.32 -10.30 -32.98
CA PHE A 12 19.82 -9.88 -31.69
C PHE A 12 18.40 -10.44 -31.58
N VAL A 13 18.26 -11.57 -30.88
CA VAL A 13 16.96 -11.99 -30.34
C VAL A 13 16.58 -10.93 -29.32
N GLY A 14 15.89 -9.89 -29.79
CA GLY A 14 15.20 -8.94 -28.94
C GLY A 14 14.09 -9.68 -28.22
N ASN A 15 14.36 -10.12 -26.99
CA ASN A 15 13.31 -10.35 -26.03
C ASN A 15 12.69 -8.98 -25.71
N GLY A 16 11.72 -8.57 -26.52
CA GLY A 16 10.71 -7.60 -26.14
C GLY A 16 9.84 -8.21 -25.05
N ALA A 17 10.37 -8.31 -23.84
CA ALA A 17 9.55 -8.47 -22.66
C ALA A 17 9.01 -7.10 -22.31
N LEU A 18 7.71 -6.92 -22.58
CA LEU A 18 6.88 -5.85 -22.05
C LEU A 18 7.08 -5.76 -20.53
N GLU A 19 7.94 -4.84 -20.08
CA GLU A 19 7.96 -4.37 -18.70
C GLU A 19 6.72 -3.49 -18.50
N GLY A 20 5.62 -4.13 -18.15
CA GLY A 20 4.33 -3.50 -17.84
C GLY A 20 3.60 -4.23 -16.73
N GLY A 21 4.34 -4.70 -15.73
CA GLY A 21 3.79 -5.49 -14.63
C GLY A 21 4.73 -5.50 -13.43
N GLY A 22 5.03 -4.31 -12.89
CA GLY A 22 5.71 -4.21 -11.60
C GLY A 22 4.89 -4.94 -10.53
N VAL A 23 5.44 -6.03 -9.98
CA VAL A 23 4.92 -6.63 -8.76
C VAL A 23 5.15 -5.61 -7.66
N ALA A 24 4.09 -4.92 -7.22
CA ALA A 24 4.15 -4.00 -6.09
C ALA A 24 4.80 -4.71 -4.90
N SER A 25 6.04 -4.32 -4.59
CA SER A 25 6.76 -4.86 -3.44
C SER A 25 6.10 -4.34 -2.16
N ALA A 26 6.32 -5.00 -1.01
CA ALA A 26 5.83 -4.49 0.27
C ALA A 26 6.32 -3.06 0.59
N GLN A 27 7.43 -2.63 -0.03
CA GLN A 27 8.01 -1.29 0.11
C GLN A 27 7.27 -0.23 -0.73
N ASP A 28 6.65 -0.62 -1.85
CA ASP A 28 5.84 0.27 -2.70
C ASP A 28 4.54 0.71 -2.00
N LEU A 29 4.00 -0.15 -1.14
CA LEU A 29 2.83 0.15 -0.30
C LEU A 29 3.12 1.21 0.77
N ASP A 30 4.37 1.31 1.23
CA ASP A 30 4.78 2.29 2.24
C ASP A 30 5.11 3.66 1.60
N GLN A 31 5.30 3.73 0.27
CA GLN A 31 5.50 4.97 -0.49
C GLN A 31 4.19 5.63 -0.94
N TYR A 32 3.03 4.97 -0.80
CA TYR A 32 1.75 5.56 -1.19
C TYR A 32 1.39 6.75 -0.29
N ALA A 33 1.45 7.94 -0.89
CA ALA A 33 1.00 9.19 -0.32
C ALA A 33 -0.41 9.48 -0.81
N VAL A 34 -1.31 9.80 0.12
CA VAL A 34 -2.67 10.20 -0.21
C VAL A 34 -2.67 11.66 -0.68
N THR A 35 -3.53 11.99 -1.63
CA THR A 35 -3.80 13.39 -2.02
C THR A 35 -5.24 13.75 -1.62
N CYS A 36 -5.44 14.93 -1.06
CA CYS A 36 -6.73 15.38 -0.55
C CYS A 36 -7.11 16.74 -1.14
N TYR A 37 -8.40 17.07 -1.13
CA TYR A 37 -8.80 18.48 -1.19
C TYR A 37 -8.41 19.15 0.12
N ILE A 38 -7.74 20.30 0.06
CA ILE A 38 -7.24 21.03 1.24
C ILE A 38 -7.72 22.48 1.17
N CYS A 39 -8.38 22.95 2.23
CA CYS A 39 -8.84 24.32 2.37
C CYS A 39 -9.05 24.66 3.86
N VAL A 40 -8.89 25.94 4.21
CA VAL A 40 -8.97 26.40 5.60
C VAL A 40 -10.12 27.39 5.74
N ASN A 41 -11.09 27.06 6.61
CA ASN A 41 -12.21 27.93 6.98
C ASN A 41 -12.93 28.59 5.80
N VAL A 42 -13.32 27.79 4.81
CA VAL A 42 -14.04 28.27 3.62
C VAL A 42 -15.54 28.16 3.86
N SER A 43 -16.34 29.09 3.31
CA SER A 43 -17.79 29.11 3.52
C SER A 43 -18.55 27.95 2.87
N ASP A 44 -18.04 27.41 1.76
CA ASP A 44 -18.71 26.36 1.00
C ASP A 44 -17.74 25.34 0.39
N ASN A 45 -18.26 24.14 0.13
CA ASN A 45 -17.53 23.03 -0.48
C ASN A 45 -17.10 23.32 -1.92
N VAL A 46 -17.93 24.01 -2.71
CA VAL A 46 -17.63 24.34 -4.11
C VAL A 46 -16.39 25.22 -4.19
N VAL A 47 -16.34 26.27 -3.37
CA VAL A 47 -15.19 27.19 -3.28
C VAL A 47 -13.95 26.43 -2.81
N CYS A 48 -14.09 25.57 -1.78
CA CYS A 48 -12.99 24.76 -1.29
C CYS A 48 -12.38 23.88 -2.39
N ASN A 49 -13.20 23.18 -3.18
CA ASN A 49 -12.71 22.30 -4.23
C ASN A 49 -12.10 23.05 -5.42
N GLN A 50 -12.62 24.24 -5.74
CA GLN A 50 -12.14 25.06 -6.86
C GLN A 50 -10.73 25.61 -6.62
N PHE A 51 -10.40 25.96 -5.37
CA PHE A 51 -9.12 26.55 -4.99
C PHE A 51 -8.26 25.61 -4.13
N ALA A 52 -8.58 24.31 -4.12
CA ALA A 52 -7.85 23.34 -3.35
C ALA A 52 -6.39 23.22 -3.82
N ILE A 53 -5.49 23.01 -2.86
CA ILE A 53 -4.08 22.78 -3.13
C ILE A 53 -3.89 21.33 -3.59
N ASP A 54 -3.54 21.14 -4.85
CA ASP A 54 -3.30 19.81 -5.42
C ASP A 54 -1.86 19.35 -5.17
N ARG A 55 -1.61 18.84 -3.96
CA ARG A 55 -0.31 18.26 -3.58
C ARG A 55 -0.48 16.99 -2.75
N PRO A 56 0.41 16.00 -2.90
CA PRO A 56 0.44 14.86 -1.99
C PRO A 56 0.59 15.31 -0.53
N CYS A 57 -0.05 14.59 0.38
CA CYS A 57 0.08 14.80 1.82
C CYS A 57 1.51 14.49 2.30
N GLN A 58 1.90 15.07 3.42
CA GLN A 58 3.24 14.87 3.99
C GLN A 58 3.40 13.44 4.54
N PRO A 59 4.63 12.94 4.70
CA PRO A 59 4.86 11.66 5.36
C PRO A 59 4.22 11.64 6.76
N GLY A 60 3.47 10.57 7.06
CA GLY A 60 2.70 10.45 8.31
C GLY A 60 1.26 10.97 8.22
N GLU A 61 0.90 11.70 7.17
CA GLU A 61 -0.48 12.08 6.88
C GLU A 61 -1.10 11.09 5.89
N THR A 62 -1.82 10.11 6.44
CA THR A 62 -2.38 8.97 5.69
C THR A 62 -3.87 9.12 5.39
N PHE A 63 -4.54 10.16 5.91
CA PHE A 63 -5.98 10.39 5.77
C PHE A 63 -6.29 11.81 5.31
N CYS A 64 -7.38 11.93 4.56
CA CYS A 64 -8.10 13.18 4.35
C CYS A 64 -9.12 13.37 5.46
N HIS A 65 -9.05 14.50 6.15
CA HIS A 65 -10.01 14.92 7.18
C HIS A 65 -10.88 16.06 6.66
N THR A 66 -12.18 15.94 6.86
CA THR A 66 -13.16 16.97 6.53
C THR A 66 -13.98 17.35 7.75
N LEU A 67 -13.98 18.64 8.07
CA LEU A 67 -14.88 19.26 9.02
C LEU A 67 -15.88 20.11 8.26
N HIS A 68 -17.17 19.89 8.52
CA HIS A 68 -18.26 20.68 7.96
C HIS A 68 -19.18 21.16 9.09
N ILE A 69 -19.37 22.47 9.18
CA ILE A 69 -20.29 23.10 10.12
C ILE A 69 -21.44 23.70 9.31
N MET A 70 -22.67 23.36 9.71
CA MET A 70 -23.89 23.83 9.08
C MET A 70 -24.74 24.65 10.06
N ASP A 71 -25.50 25.60 9.53
CA ASP A 71 -26.53 26.33 10.27
C ASP A 71 -27.76 25.45 10.55
N ALA A 72 -28.74 26.00 11.27
CA ALA A 72 -29.97 25.29 11.64
C ALA A 72 -30.83 24.86 10.43
N ARG A 73 -30.61 25.47 9.27
CA ARG A 73 -31.31 25.18 8.00
C ARG A 73 -30.53 24.20 7.13
N GLY A 74 -29.33 23.77 7.55
CA GLY A 74 -28.45 22.90 6.79
C GLY A 74 -27.55 23.64 5.79
N GLY A 75 -27.49 24.97 5.84
CA GLY A 75 -26.58 25.76 5.02
C GLY A 75 -25.14 25.66 5.53
N SER A 76 -24.18 25.50 4.62
CA SER A 76 -22.75 25.49 4.93
C SER A 76 -22.33 26.81 5.60
N VAL A 77 -21.74 26.71 6.78
CA VAL A 77 -21.14 27.85 7.51
C VAL A 77 -19.62 27.79 7.37
N LEU A 78 -19.05 26.59 7.50
CA LEU A 78 -17.61 26.39 7.45
C LEU A 78 -17.28 24.99 6.92
N VAL A 79 -16.37 24.95 5.97
CA VAL A 79 -15.74 23.76 5.43
C VAL A 79 -14.24 23.90 5.65
N ASN A 80 -13.66 22.89 6.30
CA ASN A 80 -12.22 22.79 6.52
C ASN A 80 -11.76 21.39 6.14
N LYS A 81 -10.84 21.31 5.19
CA LYS A 81 -10.30 20.05 4.69
C LYS A 81 -8.79 20.04 4.80
N LYS A 82 -8.22 18.95 5.30
CA LYS A 82 -6.77 18.82 5.48
C LYS A 82 -6.31 17.38 5.37
N CYS A 83 -5.02 17.21 5.11
CA CYS A 83 -4.30 15.98 5.37
C CYS A 83 -4.15 15.78 6.88
N THR A 84 -4.20 14.54 7.34
CA THR A 84 -3.94 14.19 8.74
C THR A 84 -3.44 12.75 8.86
N GLY A 85 -2.83 12.42 10.00
CA GLY A 85 -2.54 11.04 10.39
C GLY A 85 -3.67 10.37 11.19
N ASP A 86 -3.41 9.11 11.56
CA ASP A 86 -4.31 8.25 12.34
C ASP A 86 -4.72 8.82 13.71
N HIS A 87 -3.91 9.70 14.30
CA HIS A 87 -4.19 10.25 15.63
C HIS A 87 -5.42 11.16 15.66
N GLU A 88 -5.65 11.96 14.60
CA GLU A 88 -6.82 12.84 14.52
C GLU A 88 -7.99 12.15 13.81
N CYS A 89 -7.70 11.29 12.83
CA CYS A 89 -8.71 10.48 12.15
C CYS A 89 -8.86 9.13 12.84
N GLN A 90 -9.72 9.08 13.85
CA GLN A 90 -10.12 7.85 14.53
C GLN A 90 -11.62 7.59 14.29
N ARG A 91 -11.99 6.30 14.29
CA ARG A 91 -13.40 5.88 14.09
C ARG A 91 -14.37 6.48 15.12
N ASN A 92 -13.91 6.80 16.33
CA ASN A 92 -14.69 7.44 17.39
C ASN A 92 -14.76 8.98 17.29
N ARG A 93 -13.97 9.60 16.41
CA ARG A 93 -13.96 11.07 16.17
C ARG A 93 -14.83 11.48 14.98
N VAL A 94 -15.13 10.52 14.10
CA VAL A 94 -16.03 10.69 12.96
C VAL A 94 -17.49 10.65 13.42
N GLY A 95 -18.32 11.49 12.82
CA GLY A 95 -19.74 11.57 13.11
C GLY A 95 -20.25 13.01 13.04
N CYS A 96 -21.52 13.20 13.43
CA CYS A 96 -22.12 14.52 13.52
C CYS A 96 -22.61 14.78 14.94
N VAL A 97 -22.39 16.00 15.42
CA VAL A 97 -22.84 16.49 16.72
C VAL A 97 -23.56 17.82 16.50
N LYS A 98 -24.71 17.97 17.17
CA LYS A 98 -25.42 19.26 17.21
C LYS A 98 -24.92 20.06 18.41
N ILE A 99 -24.50 21.29 18.15
CA ILE A 99 -24.06 22.25 19.16
C ILE A 99 -24.93 23.49 18.96
N ASP A 100 -25.83 23.74 19.91
CA ASP A 100 -26.85 24.78 19.83
C ASP A 100 -27.69 24.68 18.53
N ALA A 101 -27.62 25.71 17.70
CA ALA A 101 -28.31 25.80 16.41
C ALA A 101 -27.45 25.30 15.22
N GLN A 102 -26.24 24.80 15.47
CA GLN A 102 -25.31 24.36 14.43
C GLN A 102 -25.12 22.84 14.46
N THR A 103 -24.85 22.27 13.30
CA THR A 103 -24.48 20.86 13.17
C THR A 103 -23.03 20.76 12.70
N MET A 104 -22.18 20.15 13.51
CA MET A 104 -20.78 19.88 13.20
C MET A 104 -20.62 18.42 12.77
N CYS A 105 -20.09 18.18 11.58
CA CYS A 105 -19.85 16.86 11.04
C CYS A 105 -18.38 16.68 10.67
N ILE A 106 -17.84 15.51 11.02
CA ILE A 106 -16.46 15.11 10.74
C ILE A 106 -16.47 13.81 9.94
N SER A 107 -15.71 13.76 8.83
CA SER A 107 -15.44 12.54 8.07
C SER A 107 -13.96 12.37 7.77
N CYS A 108 -13.54 11.11 7.62
CA CYS A 108 -12.16 10.72 7.38
C CYS A 108 -12.10 9.64 6.30
N CYS A 109 -11.18 9.76 5.35
CA CYS A 109 -10.99 8.76 4.31
C CYS A 109 -9.54 8.68 3.82
N ASP A 110 -9.08 7.51 3.35
CA ASP A 110 -7.66 7.27 3.01
C ASP A 110 -7.37 7.03 1.51
N ARG A 111 -8.32 7.40 0.63
CA ARG A 111 -8.14 7.35 -0.82
C ARG A 111 -7.84 8.73 -1.40
N ASN A 112 -7.16 8.76 -2.54
CA ASN A 112 -6.92 9.99 -3.27
C ASN A 112 -8.23 10.72 -3.60
N TYR A 113 -8.30 12.00 -3.26
CA TYR A 113 -9.41 12.92 -3.48
C TYR A 113 -10.77 12.42 -2.93
N CYS A 114 -10.74 11.53 -1.93
CA CYS A 114 -11.94 10.92 -1.37
C CYS A 114 -12.87 11.93 -0.67
N ASN A 115 -12.33 13.08 -0.25
CA ASN A 115 -13.05 14.13 0.44
C ASN A 115 -13.61 15.20 -0.49
N ALA A 116 -13.96 14.88 -1.74
CA ALA A 116 -14.60 15.81 -2.68
C ALA A 116 -15.94 16.36 -2.14
N HIS A 117 -16.69 15.53 -1.41
CA HIS A 117 -17.95 15.90 -0.77
C HIS A 117 -17.78 16.14 0.73
N VAL A 118 -18.66 16.98 1.30
CA VAL A 118 -18.71 17.26 2.73
C VAL A 118 -19.81 16.42 3.41
N PRO A 119 -19.60 15.97 4.65
CA PRO A 119 -20.62 15.26 5.41
C PRO A 119 -21.73 16.22 5.86
N VAL A 120 -22.99 15.82 5.69
CA VAL A 120 -24.17 16.63 6.06
C VAL A 120 -25.03 15.98 7.14
N ASN A 121 -24.80 14.70 7.42
CA ASN A 121 -25.54 13.91 8.39
C ASN A 121 -24.69 12.74 8.90
N SER A 122 -25.17 12.03 9.91
CA SER A 122 -24.43 10.91 10.51
C SER A 122 -24.18 9.75 9.54
N SER A 123 -24.96 9.63 8.46
CA SER A 123 -24.78 8.59 7.44
C SER A 123 -23.67 8.94 6.44
N THR A 124 -23.39 10.22 6.22
CA THR A 124 -22.35 10.73 5.32
C THR A 124 -21.05 11.06 6.04
N ALA A 125 -21.12 11.30 7.36
CA ALA A 125 -19.97 11.39 8.25
C ALA A 125 -19.38 9.98 8.51
N VAL A 126 -18.57 9.49 7.55
CA VAL A 126 -18.01 8.13 7.57
C VAL A 126 -16.49 8.11 7.78
N PHE A 127 -16.02 6.99 8.32
CA PHE A 127 -14.61 6.65 8.46
C PHE A 127 -14.29 5.56 7.44
N ASP A 128 -13.54 5.91 6.40
CA ASP A 128 -13.24 5.05 5.26
C ASP A 128 -11.73 4.75 5.20
N ASP A 129 -11.36 3.57 5.65
CA ASP A 129 -9.99 3.09 5.78
C ASP A 129 -9.65 2.01 4.73
N GLN A 130 -10.17 2.14 3.50
CA GLN A 130 -10.00 1.13 2.47
C GLN A 130 -8.53 0.86 2.13
N ILE A 131 -7.70 1.88 1.90
CA ILE A 131 -6.29 1.67 1.55
C ILE A 131 -5.54 1.05 2.73
N SER A 132 -5.83 1.49 3.95
CA SER A 132 -5.24 0.97 5.18
C SER A 132 -5.61 -0.50 5.39
N ARG A 133 -6.87 -0.88 5.15
CA ARG A 133 -7.31 -2.29 5.16
C ARG A 133 -6.63 -3.12 4.09
N MET A 134 -6.53 -2.61 2.86
CA MET A 134 -5.86 -3.31 1.77
C MET A 134 -4.38 -3.55 2.11
N ARG A 135 -3.67 -2.54 2.63
CA ARG A 135 -2.30 -2.64 3.13
C ARG A 135 -2.16 -3.69 4.22
N MET A 136 -3.07 -3.70 5.20
CA MET A 136 -3.07 -4.68 6.29
C MET A 136 -3.26 -6.11 5.75
N ASN A 137 -4.23 -6.31 4.87
CA ASN A 137 -4.53 -7.60 4.24
C ASN A 137 -3.35 -8.11 3.41
N ALA A 138 -2.70 -7.24 2.63
CA ALA A 138 -1.50 -7.58 1.87
C ALA A 138 -0.35 -7.99 2.80
N LYS A 139 -0.07 -7.22 3.86
CA LYS A 139 0.96 -7.55 4.86
C LYS A 139 0.69 -8.92 5.52
N ASN A 140 -0.57 -9.21 5.84
CA ASN A 140 -0.96 -10.51 6.37
C ASN A 140 -0.74 -11.65 5.35
N LEU A 141 -1.13 -11.45 4.09
CA LEU A 141 -0.93 -12.45 3.03
C LEU A 141 0.56 -12.78 2.81
N PHE A 142 1.42 -11.76 2.79
CA PHE A 142 2.88 -11.96 2.68
C PHE A 142 3.44 -12.72 3.88
N ARG A 143 2.98 -12.38 5.10
CA ARG A 143 3.39 -13.08 6.32
C ARG A 143 3.01 -14.56 6.28
N GLU A 144 1.78 -14.90 5.86
CA GLU A 144 1.34 -16.29 5.76
C GLU A 144 2.11 -17.07 4.67
N ARG A 145 2.38 -16.45 3.51
CA ARG A 145 3.26 -17.05 2.49
C ARG A 145 4.67 -17.31 3.00
N GLY A 146 5.25 -16.39 3.77
CA GLY A 146 6.56 -16.57 4.38
C GLY A 146 6.61 -17.75 5.37
N LYS A 147 5.57 -17.93 6.18
CA LYS A 147 5.44 -19.09 7.06
C LYS A 147 5.36 -20.40 6.27
N ALA A 148 4.55 -20.44 5.21
CA ALA A 148 4.38 -21.62 4.35
C ALA A 148 5.71 -22.04 3.67
N LEU A 149 6.49 -21.07 3.19
CA LEU A 149 7.83 -21.33 2.64
C LEU A 149 8.81 -21.84 3.70
N THR A 150 8.72 -21.33 4.93
CA THR A 150 9.61 -21.74 6.01
C THR A 150 9.29 -23.17 6.48
N THR A 151 8.02 -23.55 6.50
CA THR A 151 7.60 -24.93 6.82
C THR A 151 8.09 -25.95 5.79
N THR A 152 8.03 -25.64 4.49
CA THR A 152 8.52 -26.54 3.44
C THR A 152 10.05 -26.69 3.47
N VAL A 153 10.79 -25.61 3.80
CA VAL A 153 12.25 -25.67 4.00
C VAL A 153 12.65 -26.48 5.25
N ARG A 154 11.89 -26.38 6.35
CA ARG A 154 12.18 -27.15 7.57
C ARG A 154 11.93 -28.65 7.38
N GLN A 155 10.93 -29.03 6.59
CA GLN A 155 10.66 -30.42 6.22
C GLN A 155 11.77 -31.01 5.33
N SER A 156 12.36 -30.21 4.44
CA SER A 156 13.48 -30.64 3.58
C SER A 156 14.82 -30.71 4.33
N ARG A 157 15.02 -29.92 5.40
CA ARG A 157 16.19 -30.05 6.30
C ARG A 157 16.03 -31.11 7.40
N GLY A 158 14.80 -31.55 7.68
CA GLY A 158 14.50 -32.68 8.57
C GLY A 158 14.67 -34.06 7.91
N ALA A 159 14.90 -34.10 6.60
CA ALA A 159 15.18 -35.31 5.82
C ALA A 159 16.68 -35.42 5.52
N TRP A 160 17.53 -35.32 6.55
CA TRP A 160 18.85 -35.96 6.49
C TRP A 160 18.70 -37.35 7.10
N PRO A 161 18.92 -38.44 6.34
CA PRO A 161 18.92 -39.77 6.92
C PRO A 161 20.01 -39.82 7.97
N SER A 162 19.62 -40.21 9.19
CA SER A 162 20.54 -40.56 10.25
C SER A 162 21.58 -41.53 9.70
N GLY A 163 22.83 -41.09 9.71
CA GLY A 163 23.94 -41.82 9.14
C GLY A 163 24.04 -43.23 9.72
N ARG A 164 23.93 -44.23 8.85
CA ARG A 164 24.87 -45.35 8.86
C ARG A 164 25.93 -45.04 7.83
N GLY A 165 26.93 -44.26 8.24
CA GLY A 165 28.20 -44.19 7.55
C GLY A 165 28.83 -45.58 7.61
N LEU A 166 28.68 -46.35 6.54
CA LEU A 166 29.53 -47.51 6.32
C LEU A 166 30.91 -46.95 6.00
N TRP A 167 31.79 -47.01 6.99
CA TRP A 167 33.20 -46.73 6.83
C TRP A 167 33.73 -47.63 5.71
N LEU A 168 34.01 -47.06 4.54
CA LEU A 168 34.93 -47.69 3.61
C LEU A 168 36.31 -47.60 4.24
N PRO A 169 36.95 -48.74 4.60
CA PRO A 169 38.32 -48.70 5.06
C PRO A 169 39.17 -48.30 3.86
N VAL A 170 39.87 -47.18 3.99
CA VAL A 170 41.04 -46.88 3.18
C VAL A 170 42.10 -47.89 3.59
N ALA A 171 42.09 -49.06 2.96
CA ALA A 171 43.10 -50.09 3.13
C ALA A 171 43.86 -50.23 1.81
N THR A 172 45.02 -49.59 1.81
CA THR A 172 46.21 -49.87 1.00
C THR A 172 46.27 -51.28 0.43
N LEU A 173 46.36 -51.36 -0.91
CA LEU A 173 46.97 -52.51 -1.60
C LEU A 173 47.99 -51.96 -2.61
N TRP A 174 49.16 -51.61 -2.08
CA TRP A 174 50.42 -51.82 -2.77
C TRP A 174 50.66 -53.34 -2.86
N TRP A 175 51.33 -53.77 -3.93
CA TRP A 175 51.68 -55.16 -4.31
C TRP A 175 50.46 -55.95 -4.85
N ALA A 176 50.49 -56.69 -5.96
CA ALA A 176 51.55 -57.33 -6.72
C ALA A 176 50.99 -57.85 -8.06
N PHE A 177 51.82 -57.81 -9.12
CA PHE A 177 51.96 -58.71 -10.30
C PHE A 177 50.69 -59.26 -10.99
N CYS A 178 50.51 -59.16 -12.32
CA CYS A 178 51.41 -59.61 -13.37
C CYS A 178 51.15 -58.86 -14.69
#